data_AF-A0A931SS01-F1
#
_entry.id   AF-A0A931SS01-F1
#
_cell.length_a   1.000
_cell.length_b   1.000
_cell.length_c   1.000
_cell.angle_alpha   90.00
_cell.angle_beta   90.00
_cell.angle_gamma   90.00
#
_symmetry.space_group_name_H-M   'P 1'
#
loop_
_entity.id
_entity.type
_entity.pdbx_description
1 polymer ?
#
loop_
_entity_poly.entity_id
_entity_poly.type
_entity_poly.pdbx_seq_one_letter_code
_entity_poly.pdbx_strand_id
1 'polypeptide(L)'
;MQTKLGDVVPVELASAISASASMLGMWERLRPSCQHSYVKLVAGAKREETRKRRIERVLRMTVDYCARHPESRKASIESAP
;
A
#
# COMPACT_ATOMS: atom_id res chain seq x y z
N MET A 1 0.57 -10.64 -6.25
CA MET A 1 0.62 -9.17 -6.28
C MET A 1 2.00 -8.73 -5.80
N GLN A 2 2.63 -7.75 -6.45
CA GLN A 2 3.92 -7.18 -6.05
C GLN A 2 3.79 -5.66 -5.88
N THR A 3 4.67 -5.06 -5.08
CA THR A 3 4.80 -3.60 -5.02
C THR A 3 5.52 -3.10 -6.27
N LYS A 4 5.45 -1.80 -6.52
CA LYS A 4 6.24 -1.14 -7.58
C LYS A 4 7.76 -1.27 -7.42
N LEU A 5 8.25 -1.64 -6.23
CA LEU A 5 9.67 -1.91 -5.97
C LEU A 5 10.02 -3.40 -6.06
N GLY A 6 9.06 -4.26 -6.43
CA GLY A 6 9.27 -5.70 -6.59
C GLY A 6 9.06 -6.52 -5.32
N ASP A 7 8.70 -5.91 -4.19
CA ASP A 7 8.39 -6.66 -2.95
C ASP A 7 7.15 -7.52 -3.12
N VAL A 8 7.22 -8.75 -2.61
CA VAL A 8 6.08 -9.66 -2.56
C VAL A 8 5.08 -9.16 -1.53
N VAL A 9 3.86 -8.83 -1.98
CA VAL A 9 2.77 -8.43 -1.09
C VAL A 9 2.24 -9.69 -0.40
N PRO A 10 2.15 -9.71 0.96
CA PRO A 10 1.56 -10.84 1.68
C PRO A 10 0.15 -11.14 1.18
N VAL A 11 -0.20 -12.41 1.02
CA VAL A 11 -1.49 -12.84 0.44
C VAL A 11 -2.70 -12.21 1.14
N GLU A 12 -2.65 -12.09 2.46
CA GLU A 12 -3.72 -11.49 3.25
C GLU A 12 -3.92 -10.00 2.93
N LEU A 13 -2.81 -9.26 2.74
CA LEU A 13 -2.86 -7.85 2.34
C LEU A 13 -3.34 -7.71 0.88
N ALA A 14 -2.81 -8.55 -0.02
CA ALA A 14 -3.22 -8.55 -1.42
C ALA A 14 -4.71 -8.87 -1.57
N SER A 15 -5.22 -9.83 -0.81
CA SER A 15 -6.65 -10.17 -0.77
C SER A 15 -7.49 -9.01 -0.25
N ALA A 16 -7.05 -8.33 0.81
CA ALA A 16 -7.77 -7.20 1.37
C ALA A 16 -7.81 -5.98 0.43
N ILE A 17 -6.73 -5.73 -0.31
CA ILE A 17 -6.68 -4.67 -1.33
C ILE A 17 -7.57 -5.06 -2.53
N SER A 18 -7.48 -6.31 -2.99
CA SER A 18 -8.24 -6.80 -4.15
C SER A 18 -9.72 -6.97 -3.87
N ALA A 19 -10.13 -7.02 -2.60
CA ALA A 19 -11.54 -7.06 -2.19
C ALA A 19 -12.32 -5.79 -2.60
N SER A 20 -11.65 -4.70 -2.97
CA SER A 20 -12.31 -3.47 -3.41
C SER A 20 -11.52 -2.83 -4.55
N ALA A 21 -12.15 -2.69 -5.72
CA ALA A 21 -11.53 -2.04 -6.88
C ALA A 21 -11.05 -0.62 -6.58
N SER A 22 -11.80 0.14 -5.77
CA SER A 22 -11.39 1.47 -5.31
C SER A 22 -10.12 1.42 -4.46
N MET A 23 -9.99 0.42 -3.57
CA MET A 23 -8.81 0.24 -2.74
C MET A 23 -7.59 -0.15 -3.59
N LEU A 24 -7.79 -1.00 -4.60
CA LEU A 24 -6.74 -1.34 -5.56
C LEU A 24 -6.26 -0.08 -6.30
N GLY A 25 -7.18 0.75 -6.81
CA GLY A 25 -6.83 2.02 -7.46
C GLY A 25 -6.10 2.98 -6.52
N MET A 26 -6.52 3.10 -5.26
CA MET A 26 -5.81 3.90 -4.24
C MET A 26 -4.43 3.33 -3.94
N TRP A 27 -4.30 2.00 -3.84
CA TRP A 27 -3.02 1.33 -3.63
C TRP A 27 -2.06 1.58 -4.79
N GLU A 28 -2.54 1.51 -6.04
CA GLU A 28 -1.74 1.84 -7.22
C GLU A 28 -1.35 3.31 -7.29
N ARG A 29 -2.14 4.21 -6.69
CA ARG A 29 -1.77 5.64 -6.54
C ARG A 29 -0.69 5.88 -5.50
N LEU A 30 -0.46 4.95 -4.57
CA LEU A 30 0.61 5.09 -3.58
C LEU A 30 1.99 5.19 -4.26
N ARG A 31 2.88 5.94 -3.61
CA ARG A 31 4.29 5.95 -3.97
C ARG A 31 4.90 4.56 -3.72
N PRO A 32 5.88 4.13 -4.55
CA PRO A 32 6.57 2.85 -4.37
C PRO A 32 7.12 2.66 -2.95
N SER A 33 7.70 3.72 -2.36
CA SER A 33 8.23 3.71 -0.99
C SER A 33 7.17 3.48 0.09
N CYS A 34 5.94 3.98 -0.12
CA CYS A 34 4.81 3.74 0.79
C CYS A 34 4.36 2.28 0.72
N GLN A 35 4.17 1.74 -0.50
CA GLN A 35 3.81 0.33 -0.70
C GLN A 35 4.83 -0.61 -0.03
N HIS A 36 6.12 -0.38 -0.24
CA HIS A 36 7.20 -1.16 0.38
C HIS A 36 7.19 -1.06 1.91
N SER A 37 7.01 0.14 2.47
CA SER A 37 6.92 0.33 3.92
C SER A 37 5.72 -0.41 4.52
N TYR A 38 4.58 -0.39 3.83
CA TYR A 38 3.37 -1.08 4.27
C TYR A 38 3.50 -2.60 4.19
N VAL A 39 4.13 -3.11 3.12
CA VAL A 39 4.46 -4.54 2.99
C VAL A 39 5.38 -4.99 4.10
N LYS A 40 6.47 -4.25 4.38
CA LYS A 40 7.36 -4.55 5.51
C LYS A 40 6.65 -4.52 6.85
N LEU A 41 5.74 -3.56 7.05
CA LEU A 41 4.94 -3.46 8.25
C LEU A 41 4.06 -4.71 8.43
N VAL A 42 3.37 -5.20 7.40
CA VAL A 42 2.54 -6.42 7.49
C VAL A 42 3.41 -7.69 7.59
N ALA A 43 4.47 -7.79 6.79
CA ALA A 43 5.38 -8.94 6.78
C ALA A 43 6.11 -9.12 8.12
N GLY A 44 6.43 -8.03 8.81
CA GLY A 44 7.04 -8.07 10.14
C GLY A 44 6.10 -8.51 11.27
N ALA A 45 4.82 -8.84 11.01
CA ALA A 45 3.90 -9.32 12.02
C ALA A 45 3.95 -10.86 12.13
N LYS A 46 4.48 -11.33 13.26
CA LYS A 46 4.58 -12.77 13.59
C LYS A 46 3.26 -13.38 14.05
N ARG A 47 2.37 -12.59 14.68
CA ARG A 47 1.05 -13.04 15.13
C ARG A 47 -0.02 -12.65 14.12
N GLU A 48 -0.93 -13.57 13.84
CA GLU A 48 -2.03 -13.37 12.90
C GLU A 48 -2.93 -12.19 13.30
N GLU A 49 -3.27 -12.06 14.59
CA GLU A 49 -4.07 -10.94 15.08
C GLU A 49 -3.38 -9.58 14.83
N THR A 50 -2.07 -9.51 15.08
CA THR A 50 -1.28 -8.30 14.81
C THR A 50 -1.22 -8.02 13.31
N ARG A 51 -1.15 -9.06 12.48
CA ARG A 51 -1.14 -8.93 11.02
C ARG A 51 -2.46 -8.36 10.51
N LYS A 52 -3.60 -8.87 10.99
CA LYS A 52 -4.94 -8.33 10.66
C LYS A 52 -5.06 -6.86 11.02
N ARG A 53 -4.71 -6.48 12.25
CA ARG A 53 -4.70 -5.06 12.68
C ARG A 53 -3.80 -4.18 11.80
N ARG A 54 -2.65 -4.71 11.38
CA ARG A 54 -1.72 -4.01 10.48
C ARG A 54 -2.28 -3.87 9.07
N ILE A 55 -2.97 -4.89 8.54
CA ILE A 55 -3.67 -4.82 7.25
C ILE A 55 -4.72 -3.73 7.30
N GLU A 56 -5.61 -3.74 8.31
CA GLU A 56 -6.64 -2.69 8.48
C GLU A 56 -6.03 -1.29 8.58
N ARG A 57 -4.92 -1.16 9.31
CA ARG A 57 -4.17 0.10 9.40
C ARG A 57 -3.63 0.52 8.04
N VAL A 58 -3.06 -0.39 7.26
CA VAL A 58 -2.54 -0.10 5.92
C VAL A 58 -3.66 0.37 4.98
N LEU A 59 -4.83 -0.29 5.01
CA LEU A 59 -5.99 0.13 4.22
C LEU A 59 -6.42 1.54 4.60
N ARG A 60 -6.54 1.84 5.90
CA ARG A 60 -6.89 3.18 6.39
C ARG A 60 -5.86 4.23 5.98
N MET A 61 -4.57 3.92 6.09
CA MET A 61 -3.48 4.81 5.64
C MET A 61 -3.50 5.03 4.13
N THR A 62 -3.90 4.03 3.35
CA THR A 62 -4.02 4.12 1.89
C THR A 62 -5.15 5.07 1.49
N VAL A 63 -6.31 4.95 2.15
CA VAL A 63 -7.45 5.85 1.95
C VAL A 63 -7.09 7.28 2.37
N ASP A 64 -6.51 7.45 3.56
CA ASP A 64 -6.06 8.74 4.08
C ASP A 64 -5.01 9.39 3.16
N TYR A 65 -4.05 8.62 2.65
CA TYR A 65 -3.08 9.10 1.67
C TYR A 65 -3.77 9.63 0.41
N CYS A 66 -4.71 8.86 -0.15
CA CYS A 66 -5.44 9.28 -1.35
C CYS A 66 -6.33 10.51 -1.07
N ALA A 67 -6.90 10.62 0.12
CA ALA A 67 -7.71 11.78 0.53
C ALA A 67 -6.86 13.05 0.70
N ARG A 68 -5.64 12.93 1.23
CA ARG A 68 -4.68 14.05 1.35
C ARG A 68 -4.04 14.43 0.01
N HIS A 69 -4.08 13.53 -0.97
CA HIS A 69 -3.54 13.73 -2.31
C HIS A 69 -4.64 13.53 -3.36
N PRO A 70 -5.65 14.42 -3.40
CA PRO A 70 -6.83 14.23 -4.24
C PRO A 70 -6.49 14.16 -5.73
N GLU A 71 -5.46 14.84 -6.25
CA GLU A 71 -4.89 14.56 -7.58
C GLU A 71 -3.54 15.26 -7.85
N SER A 72 -2.86 14.79 -8.91
CA SER A 72 -1.57 15.21 -9.52
C SER A 72 -0.26 14.65 -8.95
N ARG A 73 0.16 13.49 -9.48
CA ARG A 73 1.55 13.33 -9.97
C ARG A 73 1.69 12.19 -11.01
N LYS A 74 1.46 12.53 -12.27
CA LYS A 74 2.24 11.98 -13.40
C LYS A 74 3.68 12.55 -13.45
N ALA A 75 4.11 13.36 -12.47
CA ALA A 75 5.23 14.30 -12.63
C ALA A 75 6.36 14.29 -11.56
N SER A 76 6.87 13.14 -11.08
CA SER A 76 8.29 13.03 -10.65
C SER A 76 8.79 11.61 -10.58
N ILE A 77 8.95 11.04 -11.75
CA ILE A 77 10.15 10.24 -12.00
C ILE A 77 11.25 11.16 -12.60
N GLU A 78 10.97 12.46 -12.73
CA GLU A 78 11.91 13.51 -13.11
C GLU A 78 12.20 14.39 -11.88
N SER A 79 13.47 14.68 -11.61
CA SER A 79 14.06 15.25 -10.38
C SER A 79 14.51 14.24 -9.32
N ALA A 80 15.60 13.54 -9.65
CA ALA A 80 16.78 13.60 -8.80
C ALA A 80 18.00 13.82 -9.73
N PRO A 81 18.84 14.85 -9.48
CA PRO A 81 20.05 15.11 -10.25
C PRO A 81 21.14 14.06 -10.02
#